data_AF-A0A9E0JAR5-F1
#
_entry.id   AF-A0A9E0JAR5-F1
#
_cell.length_a   1.000
_cell.length_b   1.000
_cell.length_c   1.000
_cell.angle_alpha   90.00
_cell.angle_beta   90.00
_cell.angle_gamma   90.00
#
_symmetry.space_group_name_H-M   'P 1'
#
loop_
_entity.id
_entity.type
_entity.pdbx_description
1 polymer ?
#
loop_
_entity_poly.entity_id
_entity_poly.type
_entity_poly.pdbx_seq_one_letter_code
_entity_poly.pdbx_strand_id
1 'polypeptide(L)'
;MDSVLPLLTDPAAWLALTTLIVMEVVLGIDNLVFISILSNKLPPEHRTRVRRIGIGLALGMRLALLSTIAFIVGLTAPVFDLGIVGPLDSHGEAAFETAFSWRDLILLAGGLFLLWKATKEIHHTVDPVPDKHHDLLDKKDVVVANVGSAIFQIVLLDLVFSVDSILTAVGMTDHLPIMFAAVIIT
;
A
#
# COMPACT_ATOMS: atom_id res chain seq x y z
N MET A 1 17.72 0.31 -20.11
CA MET A 1 18.42 -0.21 -18.91
C MET A 1 19.45 0.79 -18.38
N ASP A 2 19.46 2.02 -18.92
CA ASP A 2 20.44 3.08 -18.65
C ASP A 2 20.11 3.97 -17.44
N SER A 3 19.01 3.68 -16.75
CA SER A 3 18.48 4.50 -15.65
C SER A 3 18.95 4.08 -14.26
N VAL A 4 19.52 2.88 -14.10
CA VAL A 4 19.83 2.31 -12.77
C VAL A 4 21.25 2.68 -12.31
N LEU A 5 22.20 2.74 -13.24
CA LEU A 5 23.59 3.11 -12.97
C LEU A 5 23.75 4.50 -12.33
N PRO A 6 23.09 5.57 -12.82
CA PRO A 6 23.18 6.88 -12.16
C PRO A 6 22.58 6.88 -10.74
N LEU A 7 21.55 6.07 -10.47
CA LEU A 7 20.95 5.95 -9.15
C LEU A 7 21.87 5.32 -8.11
N LEU A 8 22.74 4.40 -8.53
CA LEU A 8 23.72 3.78 -7.63
C LEU A 8 24.79 4.77 -7.14
N THR A 9 25.05 5.80 -7.94
CA THR A 9 26.04 6.84 -7.64
C THR A 9 25.45 8.09 -6.97
N ASP A 10 24.12 8.20 -6.90
CA ASP A 10 23.43 9.37 -6.35
C ASP A 10 23.13 9.18 -4.84
N PRO A 11 23.72 10.00 -3.94
CA PRO A 11 23.41 9.96 -2.51
C PRO A 11 21.92 10.17 -2.19
N ALA A 12 21.19 10.94 -3.00
CA ALA A 12 19.76 11.18 -2.79
C ALA A 12 18.93 9.92 -3.02
N ALA A 13 19.29 9.10 -4.01
CA ALA A 13 18.64 7.82 -4.27
C ALA A 13 18.79 6.84 -3.10
N TRP A 14 19.97 6.79 -2.47
CA TRP A 14 20.21 5.97 -1.28
C TRP A 14 19.42 6.45 -0.05
N LEU A 15 19.28 7.76 0.13
CA LEU A 15 18.43 8.32 1.18
C LEU A 15 16.94 8.01 0.94
N ALA A 16 16.47 8.14 -0.30
CA ALA A 16 15.11 7.76 -0.68
C ALA A 16 14.86 6.26 -0.44
N LEU A 17 15.79 5.40 -0.86
CA LEU A 17 15.73 3.95 -0.61
C LEU A 17 15.65 3.65 0.90
N THR A 18 16.52 4.27 1.69
CA THR A 18 16.56 4.05 3.14
C THR A 18 15.26 4.50 3.80
N THR A 19 14.75 5.66 3.42
CA THR A 19 13.45 6.18 3.92
C THR A 19 12.32 5.24 3.56
N LEU A 20 12.28 4.77 2.31
CA LEU A 20 11.27 3.82 1.85
C LEU A 20 11.34 2.49 2.61
N ILE A 21 12.53 1.92 2.80
CA ILE A 21 12.70 0.69 3.59
C ILE A 21 12.19 0.91 5.02
N VAL A 22 12.51 2.03 5.65
CA VAL A 22 12.03 2.34 7.00
C VAL A 22 10.51 2.44 7.02
N MET A 23 9.91 3.16 6.08
CA MET A 23 8.46 3.32 6.00
C MET A 23 7.76 1.99 5.70
N GLU A 24 8.32 1.18 4.80
CA GLU A 24 7.77 -0.12 4.45
C GLU A 24 7.91 -1.13 5.58
N VAL A 25 8.96 -1.04 6.41
CA VAL A 25 9.04 -1.82 7.66
C VAL A 25 7.98 -1.35 8.66
N VAL A 26 7.84 -0.04 8.88
CA VAL A 26 6.88 0.52 9.85
C VAL A 26 5.44 0.15 9.45
N LEU A 27 5.07 0.39 8.20
CA LEU A 27 3.74 0.07 7.65
C LEU A 27 3.56 -1.44 7.41
N GLY A 28 4.65 -2.16 7.13
CA GLY A 28 4.64 -3.59 6.83
C GLY A 28 4.59 -4.50 8.05
N ILE A 29 4.89 -3.97 9.25
CA ILE A 29 4.71 -4.70 10.52
C ILE A 29 3.26 -5.19 10.66
N ASP A 30 2.28 -4.36 10.30
CA ASP A 30 0.87 -4.74 10.37
C ASP A 30 0.60 -6.00 9.56
N ASN A 31 1.09 -6.03 8.32
CA ASN A 31 0.92 -7.18 7.44
C ASN A 31 1.54 -8.47 8.01
N LEU A 32 2.77 -8.39 8.54
CA LEU A 32 3.43 -9.54 9.15
C LEU A 32 2.70 -10.01 10.42
N VAL A 33 2.20 -9.07 11.23
CA VAL A 33 1.42 -9.34 12.43
C VAL A 33 0.11 -10.06 12.07
N PHE A 34 -0.61 -9.61 11.03
CA PHE A 34 -1.82 -10.31 10.55
C PHE A 34 -1.54 -11.72 10.05
N ILE A 35 -0.50 -11.91 9.23
CA ILE A 35 -0.06 -13.25 8.78
C ILE A 35 0.27 -14.14 9.98
N SER A 36 0.95 -13.59 10.99
CA SER A 36 1.31 -14.29 12.22
C SER A 36 0.07 -14.70 13.02
N ILE A 37 -0.88 -13.77 13.22
CA ILE A 37 -2.11 -14.03 13.98
C ILE A 37 -2.95 -15.11 13.28
N LEU A 38 -3.19 -15.00 11.97
CA LEU A 38 -3.99 -15.97 11.22
C LEU A 38 -3.34 -17.34 11.15
N SER A 39 -2.02 -17.40 10.90
CA SER A 39 -1.30 -18.68 10.86
C SER A 39 -1.26 -19.35 12.23
N ASN A 40 -1.20 -18.61 13.34
CA ASN A 40 -1.23 -19.16 14.69
C ASN A 40 -2.59 -19.78 15.07
N LYS A 41 -3.69 -19.39 14.40
CA LYS A 41 -5.02 -20.01 14.57
C LYS A 41 -5.14 -21.38 13.92
N LEU A 42 -4.18 -21.79 13.08
CA LEU A 42 -4.18 -23.10 12.42
C LEU A 42 -3.53 -24.20 13.28
N PRO A 43 -3.82 -25.48 13.01
CA PRO A 43 -3.12 -26.60 13.63
C PRO A 43 -1.60 -26.52 13.40
N PRO A 44 -0.76 -26.89 14.40
CA PRO A 44 0.69 -26.73 14.36
C PRO A 44 1.36 -27.35 13.12
N GLU A 45 0.79 -28.44 12.59
CA GLU A 45 1.25 -29.14 11.39
C GLU A 45 1.14 -28.30 10.10
N HIS A 46 0.23 -27.32 10.06
CA HIS A 46 -0.01 -26.48 8.88
C HIS A 46 0.53 -25.07 9.00
N ARG A 47 0.82 -24.58 10.22
CA ARG A 47 1.26 -23.19 10.46
C ARG A 47 2.43 -22.77 9.59
N THR A 48 3.49 -23.57 9.56
CA THR A 48 4.72 -23.24 8.82
C THR A 48 4.49 -23.19 7.31
N ARG A 49 3.71 -24.13 6.77
CA ARG A 49 3.39 -24.16 5.34
C ARG A 49 2.51 -22.98 4.96
N VAL A 50 1.46 -22.70 5.73
CA VAL A 50 0.56 -21.56 5.48
C VAL A 50 1.30 -20.23 5.61
N ARG A 51 2.19 -20.09 6.60
CA ARG A 51 2.98 -18.87 6.77
C ARG A 51 3.89 -18.61 5.57
N ARG A 52 4.61 -19.63 5.07
CA ARG A 52 5.46 -19.48 3.88
C ARG A 52 4.65 -19.15 2.63
N ILE A 53 3.53 -19.85 2.42
CA ILE A 53 2.64 -19.58 1.28
C ILE A 53 2.04 -18.19 1.38
N GLY A 54 1.58 -17.79 2.57
CA GLY A 54 1.02 -16.47 2.85
C GLY A 54 2.03 -15.35 2.59
N ILE A 55 3.27 -15.48 3.09
CA ILE A 55 4.33 -14.50 2.82
C ILE A 55 4.67 -14.43 1.33
N GLY A 56 4.81 -15.59 0.66
CA GLY A 56 5.12 -15.61 -0.77
C GLY A 56 4.01 -15.01 -1.63
N LEU A 57 2.75 -15.31 -1.33
CA LEU A 57 1.59 -14.72 -2.00
C LEU A 57 1.46 -13.23 -1.71
N ALA A 58 1.70 -12.80 -0.47
CA ALA A 58 1.67 -11.39 -0.08
C ALA A 58 2.72 -10.58 -0.82
N LEU A 59 3.97 -11.05 -0.85
CA LEU A 59 5.03 -10.41 -1.62
C LEU A 59 4.70 -10.36 -3.12
N GLY A 60 4.20 -11.46 -3.68
CA GLY A 60 3.77 -11.51 -5.08
C GLY A 60 2.65 -10.52 -5.38
N MET A 61 1.67 -10.39 -4.50
CA MET A 61 0.56 -9.43 -4.63
C MET A 61 1.06 -7.99 -4.53
N ARG A 62 1.97 -7.68 -3.60
CA ARG A 62 2.62 -6.36 -3.52
C ARG A 62 3.33 -5.98 -4.81
N LEU A 63 4.15 -6.89 -5.35
CA LEU A 63 4.87 -6.65 -6.61
C LEU A 63 3.90 -6.48 -7.78
N ALA A 64 2.79 -7.22 -7.81
CA ALA A 64 1.75 -7.07 -8.83
C ALA A 64 1.02 -5.71 -8.72
N LEU A 65 0.67 -5.28 -7.50
CA LEU A 65 0.07 -3.97 -7.24
C LEU A 65 1.02 -2.84 -7.59
N LEU A 66 2.29 -2.93 -7.19
CA LEU A 66 3.33 -1.96 -7.54
C LEU A 66 3.51 -1.88 -9.05
N SER A 67 3.54 -3.02 -9.76
CA SER A 67 3.63 -3.03 -11.23
C SER A 67 2.40 -2.40 -11.88
N THR A 68 1.21 -2.65 -11.35
CA THR A 68 -0.05 -2.05 -11.83
C THR A 68 -0.02 -0.54 -11.63
N ILE A 69 0.40 -0.07 -10.45
CA ILE A 69 0.49 1.36 -10.15
C ILE A 69 1.60 2.01 -10.98
N ALA A 70 2.77 1.38 -11.12
CA ALA A 70 3.85 1.85 -11.99
C ALA A 70 3.39 2.02 -13.45
N PHE A 71 2.58 1.08 -13.95
CA PHE A 71 1.96 1.19 -15.27
C PHE A 71 0.99 2.37 -15.36
N ILE A 72 0.16 2.59 -14.33
CA ILE A 72 -0.78 3.71 -14.29
C ILE A 72 -0.06 5.06 -14.12
N VAL A 73 1.00 5.14 -13.31
CA VAL A 73 1.82 6.34 -13.13
C VAL A 73 2.58 6.69 -14.40
N GLY A 74 3.01 5.69 -15.18
CA GLY A 74 3.58 5.89 -16.51
C GLY A 74 2.59 6.49 -17.51
N LEU A 75 1.28 6.46 -17.24
CA LEU A 75 0.26 7.19 -18.00
C LEU A 75 0.21 8.65 -17.53
N THR A 76 1.31 9.38 -17.74
CA THR A 76 1.47 10.80 -17.39
C THR A 76 0.63 11.74 -18.26
N ALA A 77 -0.15 11.20 -19.21
CA ALA A 77 -1.09 12.00 -19.99
C ALA A 77 -2.15 12.61 -19.06
N PRO A 78 -2.34 13.94 -19.06
CA PRO A 78 -3.38 14.57 -18.26
C PRO A 78 -4.75 14.05 -18.71
N VAL A 79 -5.51 13.53 -17.74
CA VAL A 79 -6.84 12.95 -17.96
C VAL A 79 -7.89 14.05 -18.00
N PHE A 80 -7.70 15.04 -17.14
CA PHE A 80 -8.48 16.26 -17.06
C PHE A 80 -7.52 17.44 -16.98
N ASP A 81 -7.64 18.37 -17.91
CA ASP A 81 -7.02 19.69 -17.83
C ASP A 81 -8.15 20.70 -17.72
N LEU A 82 -8.31 21.32 -16.56
CA LEU A 82 -9.32 22.37 -16.37
C LEU A 82 -8.88 23.71 -16.97
N GLY A 83 -7.64 23.81 -17.49
CA GLY A 83 -7.09 25.01 -18.12
C GLY A 83 -6.90 26.19 -17.16
N ILE A 84 -7.05 25.95 -15.86
CA ILE A 84 -6.86 26.96 -14.81
C ILE A 84 -5.42 26.85 -14.34
N VAL A 85 -4.65 27.87 -14.71
CA VAL A 85 -3.26 28.06 -14.30
C VAL A 85 -3.24 29.17 -13.26
N GLY A 86 -2.65 28.90 -12.10
CA GLY A 86 -2.47 29.86 -11.02
C GLY A 86 -1.61 31.05 -11.44
N PRO A 87 -1.67 32.17 -10.69
CA PRO A 87 -0.78 33.30 -10.95
C PRO A 87 0.68 32.84 -10.95
N LEU A 88 1.47 33.42 -11.86
CA LEU A 88 2.90 33.13 -11.95
C LEU A 88 3.60 33.55 -10.66
N ASP A 89 4.33 32.60 -10.07
CA ASP A 89 5.16 32.80 -8.90
C ASP A 89 6.29 33.78 -9.25
N SER A 90 6.97 34.29 -8.23
CA SER A 90 8.19 35.11 -8.40
C SER A 90 9.31 34.43 -9.21
N HIS A 91 9.17 33.13 -9.51
CA HIS A 91 10.11 32.30 -10.26
C HIS A 91 9.63 31.94 -11.68
N GLY A 92 8.47 32.43 -12.12
CA GLY A 92 7.96 32.20 -13.49
C GLY A 92 7.27 30.85 -13.70
N GLU A 93 7.07 30.08 -12.64
CA GLU A 93 6.28 28.85 -12.61
C GLU A 93 4.83 29.18 -12.21
N ALA A 94 3.86 28.39 -12.66
CA ALA A 94 2.48 28.54 -12.26
C ALA A 94 2.26 28.04 -10.81
N ALA A 95 1.63 28.85 -9.95
CA ALA A 95 1.37 28.49 -8.55
C ALA A 95 0.57 27.18 -8.39
N PHE A 96 -0.26 26.88 -9.39
CA PHE A 96 -0.92 25.60 -9.52
C PHE A 96 -1.31 25.39 -10.99
N GLU A 97 -1.20 24.18 -11.49
CA GLU A 97 -1.81 23.77 -12.75
C GLU A 97 -2.93 22.77 -12.44
N THR A 98 -4.06 22.91 -13.13
CA THR A 98 -5.21 21.99 -12.97
C THR A 98 -5.20 20.85 -13.99
N ALA A 99 -4.00 20.37 -14.33
CA ALA A 99 -3.77 19.18 -15.11
C ALA A 99 -3.71 17.96 -14.17
N PHE A 100 -4.82 17.24 -14.06
CA PHE A 100 -4.92 16.02 -13.26
C PHE A 100 -4.48 14.81 -14.07
N SER A 101 -3.41 14.15 -13.63
CA SER A 101 -2.97 12.86 -14.18
C SER A 101 -3.67 11.68 -13.48
N TRP A 102 -3.56 10.48 -14.06
CA TRP A 102 -4.06 9.26 -13.42
C TRP A 102 -3.40 8.99 -12.05
N ARG A 103 -2.13 9.38 -11.89
CA ARG A 103 -1.41 9.31 -10.60
C ARG A 103 -2.12 10.15 -9.54
N ASP A 104 -2.45 11.39 -9.88
CA ASP A 104 -3.00 12.34 -8.91
C ASP A 104 -4.41 11.92 -8.49
N LEU A 105 -5.20 11.37 -9.42
CA LEU A 105 -6.53 10.81 -9.12
C LEU A 105 -6.44 9.61 -8.16
N ILE A 106 -5.46 8.72 -8.34
CA ILE A 106 -5.27 7.56 -7.46
C ILE A 106 -4.77 8.00 -6.08
N LEU A 107 -3.80 8.92 -6.02
CA LEU A 107 -3.31 9.49 -4.76
C LEU A 107 -4.45 10.17 -3.99
N LEU A 108 -5.28 10.96 -4.67
CA LEU A 108 -6.41 11.65 -4.05
C LEU A 108 -7.48 10.67 -3.58
N ALA A 109 -7.85 9.69 -4.41
CA ALA A 109 -8.83 8.67 -4.03
C ALA A 109 -8.34 7.79 -2.87
N GLY A 110 -7.09 7.34 -2.92
CA GLY A 110 -6.48 6.53 -1.88
C GLY A 110 -6.30 7.30 -0.57
N GLY A 111 -5.82 8.55 -0.63
CA GLY A 111 -5.71 9.41 0.55
C GLY A 111 -7.07 9.67 1.20
N LEU A 112 -8.12 9.94 0.41
CA LEU A 112 -9.48 10.11 0.92
C LEU A 112 -10.04 8.82 1.53
N PHE A 113 -9.76 7.67 0.90
CA PHE A 113 -10.14 6.35 1.42
C PHE A 113 -9.49 6.07 2.79
N LEU A 114 -8.21 6.40 2.96
CA LEU A 114 -7.49 6.25 4.22
C LEU A 114 -8.05 7.17 5.31
N LEU A 115 -8.32 8.43 4.99
CA LEU A 115 -8.96 9.37 5.92
C LEU A 115 -10.34 8.87 6.37
N TRP A 116 -11.14 8.35 5.45
CA TRP A 116 -12.44 7.76 5.76
C TRP A 116 -12.30 6.53 6.67
N LYS A 117 -11.38 5.61 6.36
CA LYS A 117 -11.12 4.41 7.15
C LYS A 117 -10.65 4.75 8.56
N ALA A 118 -9.66 5.64 8.68
CA ALA A 118 -9.15 6.11 9.97
C ALA A 118 -10.23 6.80 10.79
N THR A 119 -11.06 7.65 10.17
CA THR A 119 -12.19 8.31 10.84
C THR A 119 -13.20 7.29 11.36
N LYS A 120 -13.55 6.29 10.55
CA LYS A 120 -14.48 5.22 10.93
C LYS A 120 -13.93 4.36 12.07
N GLU A 121 -12.64 4.04 12.03
CA GLU A 121 -11.96 3.26 13.07
C GLU A 121 -11.88 4.01 14.41
N ILE A 122 -11.58 5.31 14.37
CA ILE A 122 -11.64 6.19 15.56
C ILE A 122 -13.06 6.27 16.10
N HIS A 123 -14.07 6.46 15.23
CA HIS A 123 -15.47 6.57 15.65
C HIS A 123 -15.96 5.29 16.34
N HIS A 124 -15.59 4.12 15.82
CA HIS A 124 -15.90 2.83 16.44
C HIS A 124 -15.16 2.57 17.76
N THR A 125 -13.99 3.17 17.96
CA THR A 125 -13.20 3.00 19.20
C THR A 125 -13.72 3.92 20.33
N VAL A 126 -14.38 5.02 19.96
CA VAL A 126 -14.82 6.08 20.90
C VAL A 126 -16.29 5.92 21.33
N ASP A 127 -17.13 5.22 20.55
CA ASP A 127 -18.51 4.94 20.97
C ASP A 127 -18.56 3.80 22.00
N PRO A 128 -19.07 4.03 23.24
CA PRO A 128 -19.13 3.00 24.29
C PRO A 128 -20.32 2.03 24.13
N VAL A 129 -21.08 2.14 23.02
CA VAL A 129 -22.21 1.24 22.76
C VAL A 129 -21.67 0.00 22.05
N PRO A 130 -21.92 -1.22 22.57
CA PRO A 130 -21.49 -2.45 21.91
C PRO A 130 -22.37 -2.71 20.69
N ASP A 131 -22.20 -1.91 19.64
CA ASP A 131 -22.73 -2.22 18.33
C ASP A 131 -21.88 -3.36 17.75
N LYS A 132 -22.47 -4.55 17.85
CA LYS A 132 -22.05 -5.83 17.27
C LYS A 132 -22.03 -5.78 15.74
N HIS A 133 -21.37 -4.80 15.14
CA HIS A 133 -21.40 -4.60 13.69
C HIS A 133 -20.10 -4.12 13.07
N HIS A 134 -18.99 -4.18 13.80
CA HIS A 134 -17.67 -4.24 13.18
C HIS A 134 -17.04 -5.59 13.47
N ASP A 135 -17.47 -6.57 12.69
CA ASP A 135 -16.50 -7.52 12.21
C ASP A 135 -16.99 -8.03 10.85
N LEU A 136 -16.25 -7.68 9.80
CA LEU A 136 -16.29 -8.42 8.53
C LEU A 136 -15.76 -9.86 8.68
N LEU A 137 -15.68 -10.35 9.92
CA LEU A 137 -15.22 -11.65 10.38
C LEU A 137 -16.19 -12.31 11.38
N ASP A 138 -17.31 -11.67 11.76
CA ASP A 138 -18.24 -12.20 12.78
C ASP A 138 -19.53 -12.74 12.17
N LYS A 139 -19.40 -13.42 11.02
CA LYS A 139 -20.18 -14.63 10.85
C LYS A 139 -19.53 -15.73 11.69
N LYS A 140 -19.87 -15.71 12.99
CA LYS A 140 -20.09 -16.92 13.77
C LYS A 140 -20.61 -18.04 12.86
N ASP A 141 -20.02 -19.21 12.99
CA ASP A 141 -20.51 -20.50 12.51
C ASP A 141 -20.11 -20.99 11.11
N VAL A 142 -18.99 -20.52 10.54
CA VAL A 142 -18.20 -21.41 9.66
C VAL A 142 -16.79 -21.58 10.20
N VAL A 143 -16.76 -22.18 11.39
CA VAL A 143 -15.72 -23.12 11.78
C VAL A 143 -15.62 -24.16 10.66
N VAL A 144 -14.72 -23.95 9.71
CA VAL A 144 -13.93 -25.05 9.18
C VAL A 144 -12.50 -24.53 9.11
N ALA A 145 -11.68 -25.12 9.96
CA ALA A 145 -10.23 -25.02 9.99
C ALA A 145 -9.63 -25.53 8.66
N ASN A 146 -9.84 -24.78 7.58
CA ASN A 146 -9.30 -25.09 6.27
C ASN A 146 -8.22 -24.08 5.91
N VAL A 147 -7.03 -24.60 5.62
CA VAL A 147 -5.85 -23.86 5.18
C VAL A 147 -6.17 -22.84 4.09
N GLY A 148 -7.08 -23.18 3.16
CA GLY A 148 -7.49 -22.28 2.07
C GLY A 148 -8.22 -21.02 2.53
N SER A 149 -9.06 -21.10 3.57
CA SER A 149 -9.75 -19.92 4.11
C SER A 149 -8.78 -18.97 4.79
N ALA A 150 -7.83 -19.50 5.55
CA ALA A 150 -6.78 -18.70 6.18
C ALA A 150 -5.88 -18.01 5.13
N ILE A 151 -5.50 -18.72 4.05
CA ILE A 151 -4.74 -18.12 2.95
C ILE A 151 -5.55 -17.02 2.26
N PHE A 152 -6.83 -17.25 1.98
CA PHE A 152 -7.69 -16.24 1.37
C PHE A 152 -7.81 -14.98 2.23
N GLN A 153 -8.01 -15.13 3.54
CA GLN A 153 -8.06 -14.00 4.46
C GLN A 153 -6.73 -13.26 4.56
N ILE A 154 -5.59 -13.98 4.56
CA ILE A 154 -4.26 -13.37 4.53
C ILE A 154 -4.13 -12.49 3.28
N VAL A 155 -4.46 -13.02 2.10
CA VAL A 155 -4.36 -12.29 0.83
C VAL A 155 -5.30 -11.09 0.79
N LEU A 156 -6.54 -11.25 1.25
CA LEU A 156 -7.53 -10.17 1.22
C LEU A 156 -7.15 -9.02 2.17
N LEU A 157 -6.64 -9.32 3.36
CA LEU A 157 -6.17 -8.30 4.30
C LEU A 157 -4.86 -7.65 3.82
N ASP A 158 -3.90 -8.44 3.33
CA ASP A 158 -2.66 -7.93 2.74
C ASP A 158 -2.95 -7.00 1.56
N LEU A 159 -3.94 -7.29 0.73
CA LEU A 159 -4.36 -6.39 -0.35
C LEU A 159 -4.75 -5.00 0.17
N VAL A 160 -5.55 -4.94 1.25
CA VAL A 160 -5.99 -3.66 1.82
C VAL A 160 -4.82 -2.89 2.44
N PHE A 161 -3.89 -3.57 3.10
CA PHE A 161 -2.71 -2.92 3.70
C PHE A 161 -1.65 -2.53 2.68
N SER A 162 -1.43 -3.37 1.66
CA SER A 162 -0.44 -3.12 0.62
C SER A 162 -0.78 -1.90 -0.22
N VAL A 163 -2.07 -1.64 -0.49
CA VAL A 163 -2.51 -0.43 -1.19
C VAL A 163 -2.03 0.84 -0.50
N ASP A 164 -2.14 0.92 0.84
CA ASP A 164 -1.69 2.09 1.61
C ASP A 164 -0.17 2.29 1.54
N SER A 165 0.59 1.20 1.78
CA SER A 165 2.05 1.24 1.72
C SER A 165 2.57 1.61 0.34
N ILE A 166 1.97 1.09 -0.74
CA ILE A 166 2.41 1.39 -2.11
C ILE A 166 2.02 2.82 -2.50
N LEU A 167 0.83 3.28 -2.10
CA LEU A 167 0.40 4.65 -2.36
C LEU A 167 1.34 5.66 -1.68
N THR A 168 1.75 5.36 -0.45
CA THR A 168 2.74 6.14 0.29
C THR A 168 4.09 6.13 -0.44
N ALA A 169 4.57 4.97 -0.89
CA ALA A 169 5.84 4.86 -1.60
C ALA A 169 5.85 5.67 -2.91
N VAL A 170 4.76 5.60 -3.68
CA VAL A 170 4.58 6.36 -4.92
C VAL A 170 4.47 7.86 -4.67
N GLY A 171 3.92 8.27 -3.52
CA GLY A 171 3.92 9.67 -3.09
C GLY A 171 5.29 10.20 -2.65
N MET A 172 6.22 9.32 -2.25
CA MET A 172 7.55 9.71 -1.72
C MET A 172 8.66 9.76 -2.77
N THR A 173 8.56 8.98 -3.85
CA THR A 173 9.58 8.99 -4.92
C THR A 173 9.02 8.59 -6.27
N ASP A 174 9.52 9.24 -7.33
CA ASP A 174 9.21 8.87 -8.72
C ASP A 174 10.08 7.70 -9.23
N HIS A 175 11.05 7.24 -8.43
CA HIS A 175 12.02 6.24 -8.85
C HIS A 175 11.47 4.81 -8.68
N LEU A 176 10.82 4.29 -9.72
CA LEU A 176 10.31 2.91 -9.73
C LEU A 176 11.34 1.87 -9.25
N PRO A 177 12.61 1.87 -9.72
CA PRO A 177 13.59 0.86 -9.27
C PRO A 177 13.84 0.88 -7.76
N ILE A 178 13.76 2.07 -7.13
CA ILE A 178 13.96 2.23 -5.69
C ILE A 178 12.76 1.66 -4.93
N MET A 179 11.54 1.90 -5.40
CA MET A 179 10.34 1.29 -4.80
C MET A 179 10.36 -0.23 -4.88
N PHE A 180 10.70 -0.79 -6.05
CA PHE A 180 10.83 -2.25 -6.20
C PHE A 180 11.92 -2.82 -5.28
N ALA A 181 13.07 -2.14 -5.16
CA ALA A 181 14.13 -2.55 -4.26
C ALA A 181 13.68 -2.52 -2.80
N ALA A 182 12.97 -1.48 -2.37
CA ALA A 182 12.44 -1.38 -1.01
C ALA A 182 11.51 -2.56 -0.67
N VAL A 183 10.51 -2.84 -1.50
CA VAL A 183 9.55 -3.95 -1.31
C VAL A 183 10.24 -5.32 -1.27
N ILE A 184 11.29 -5.54 -2.06
CA ILE A 184 12.01 -6.82 -2.11
C ILE A 184 12.90 -7.01 -0.86
N ILE A 185 13.43 -5.92 -0.31
CA ILE A 185 14.32 -5.96 0.86
C ILE A 185 13.55 -6.22 2.16
N THR A 186 12.33 -5.72 2.27
CA THR A 186 11.44 -5.87 3.44
C THR A 186 10.65 -7.17 3.45
#